data_AF-A0A6V7L4V8-F1
#
_entry.id   AF-A0A6V7L4V8-F1
#
_cell.length_a   1.000
_cell.length_b   1.000
_cell.length_c   1.000
_cell.angle_alpha   90.00
_cell.angle_beta   90.00
_cell.angle_gamma   90.00
#
_symmetry.space_group_name_H-M   'P 1'
#
loop_
_entity.id
_entity.type
_entity.pdbx_description
1 polymer ?
#
loop_
_entity_poly.entity_id
_entity_poly.type
_entity_poly.pdbx_seq_one_letter_code
_entity_poly.pdbx_strand_id
1 'polypeptide(L)' 'YLRDSELRTHRPQVNTTEIDNPRTWSAKSVCNIEADKSKYGQIIRCEAIHPAYATMSANIEVRFDVR' A
#
# COMPACT_ATOMS: atom_id res chain seq x y z
N TYR A 1 -5.54 2.63 -0.37
CA TYR A 1 -6.73 3.47 -0.26
C TYR A 1 -6.34 4.92 -0.06
N LEU A 2 -7.13 5.84 -0.61
CA LEU A 2 -7.16 7.25 -0.23
C LEU A 2 -8.48 7.48 0.50
N ARG A 3 -8.42 7.74 1.82
CA ARG A 3 -9.57 7.58 2.73
C ARG A 3 -10.18 6.18 2.58
N ASP A 4 -11.45 6.09 2.21
CA ASP A 4 -12.18 4.83 2.03
C ASP A 4 -12.20 4.34 0.57
N SER A 5 -11.58 5.09 -0.36
CA SER A 5 -11.57 4.75 -1.78
C SER A 5 -10.36 3.89 -2.14
N GLU A 6 -10.60 2.70 -2.69
CA GLU A 6 -9.53 1.85 -3.20
C GLU A 6 -8.88 2.50 -4.42
N LEU A 7 -7.55 2.53 -4.43
CA LEU A 7 -6.78 3.08 -5.53
C LEU A 7 -6.42 1.94 -6.49
N ARG A 8 -6.65 2.17 -7.78
CA ARG A 8 -6.15 1.24 -8.80
C ARG A 8 -4.63 1.26 -8.81
N THR A 9 -4.05 0.07 -8.93
CA THR A 9 -2.60 -0.05 -9.07
C THR A 9 -2.17 0.48 -10.43
N HIS A 10 -1.02 1.14 -10.48
CA HIS A 10 -0.42 1.60 -11.73
C HIS A 10 0.10 0.42 -12.56
N ARG A 11 0.56 -0.64 -11.87
CA ARG A 11 1.04 -1.90 -12.46
C ARG A 11 0.56 -3.08 -11.62
N PRO A 12 0.55 -4.31 -12.17
CA PRO A 12 0.35 -5.51 -11.37
C PRO A 12 1.33 -5.56 -10.19
N GLN A 13 0.88 -6.15 -9.09
CA GLN A 13 1.73 -6.39 -7.94
C GLN A 13 2.91 -7.29 -8.33
N VAL A 14 4.09 -6.98 -7.79
CA VAL A 14 5.30 -7.78 -7.97
C VAL A 14 5.57 -8.54 -6.68
N ASN A 15 5.76 -9.85 -6.78
CA ASN A 15 6.12 -10.72 -5.66
C ASN A 15 7.50 -11.33 -5.93
N THR A 16 8.39 -11.28 -4.94
CA THR A 16 9.74 -11.86 -5.00
C THR A 16 10.12 -12.36 -3.62
N THR A 17 11.09 -13.26 -3.53
CA THR A 17 11.70 -13.57 -2.24
C THR A 17 12.59 -12.40 -1.77
N GLU A 18 12.76 -12.26 -0.46
CA GLU A 18 13.70 -11.27 0.10
C GLU A 18 15.15 -11.66 -0.23
N ILE A 19 16.02 -10.65 -0.40
CA ILE A 19 17.41 -10.85 -0.87
C ILE A 19 18.23 -11.61 0.18
N ASP A 20 18.00 -11.33 1.45
CA ASP A 20 18.68 -11.89 2.62
C ASP A 20 18.06 -13.20 3.10
N ASN A 21 16.79 -13.45 2.79
CA ASN A 21 16.11 -14.68 3.16
C ASN A 21 15.19 -15.19 2.03
N PRO A 22 15.62 -16.20 1.24
CA PRO A 22 14.82 -16.72 0.14
C PRO A 22 13.59 -17.51 0.58
N ARG A 23 13.38 -17.70 1.90
CA ARG A 23 12.18 -18.37 2.46
C ARG A 23 11.07 -17.39 2.85
N THR A 24 11.35 -16.09 2.83
CA THR A 24 10.34 -15.03 3.03
C THR A 24 10.03 -14.34 1.71
N TRP A 25 8.80 -13.87 1.58
CA TRP A 25 8.29 -13.21 0.38
C TRP A 25 8.06 -11.73 0.64
N SER A 26 8.41 -10.92 -0.34
CA SER A 26 8.10 -9.50 -0.42
C SER A 26 7.12 -9.27 -1.58
N ALA A 27 6.06 -8.52 -1.30
CA ALA A 27 5.07 -8.10 -2.28
C ALA A 27 5.06 -6.57 -2.37
N LYS A 28 5.11 -6.04 -3.60
CA LYS A 28 5.14 -4.61 -3.86
C LYS A 28 4.03 -4.21 -4.83
N SER A 29 3.18 -3.28 -4.39
CA SER A 29 2.17 -2.63 -5.21
C SER A 29 2.46 -1.13 -5.29
N VAL A 30 2.27 -0.54 -6.47
CA VAL A 30 2.50 0.89 -6.72
C VAL A 30 1.24 1.49 -7.32
N CYS A 31 0.76 2.59 -6.76
CA CYS A 31 -0.34 3.38 -7.29
C CYS A 31 0.09 4.85 -7.44
N ASN A 32 -0.57 5.57 -8.33
CA ASN A 32 -0.35 7.00 -8.51
C ASN A 32 -1.52 7.76 -7.88
N ILE A 33 -1.21 8.73 -7.03
CA ILE A 33 -2.19 9.65 -6.47
C ILE A 33 -1.88 11.01 -7.07
N GLU A 34 -2.84 11.60 -7.76
CA GLU A 34 -2.71 12.97 -8.25
C GLU A 34 -2.57 13.93 -7.06
N ALA A 35 -1.50 14.73 -7.09
CA ALA A 35 -1.19 15.73 -6.07
C ALA A 35 -2.09 16.95 -6.25
N ASP A 36 -3.23 16.95 -5.55
CA ASP A 36 -4.19 18.04 -5.49
C ASP A 36 -4.25 18.57 -4.06
N LYS A 37 -4.17 19.89 -3.89
CA LYS A 37 -4.29 20.58 -2.59
C LYS A 37 -5.57 20.23 -1.84
N SER A 38 -6.66 19.91 -2.55
CA SER A 38 -7.91 19.44 -1.93
C SER A 38 -7.75 18.10 -1.18
N LYS A 39 -6.69 17.36 -1.49
CA LYS A 39 -6.33 16.08 -0.88
C LYS A 39 -5.30 16.22 0.25
N TYR A 40 -4.86 17.43 0.58
CA TYR A 40 -3.94 17.67 1.69
C TYR A 40 -4.49 17.11 3.02
N GLY A 41 -3.62 16.40 3.75
CA GLY A 41 -3.94 15.80 5.05
C GLY A 41 -4.83 14.56 4.99
N GLN A 42 -5.29 14.13 3.81
CA GLN A 42 -6.06 12.90 3.67
C GLN A 42 -5.20 11.67 4.04
N ILE A 43 -5.82 10.67 4.65
CA ILE A 43 -5.11 9.42 4.99
C ILE A 43 -4.93 8.57 3.73
N ILE A 44 -3.70 8.13 3.51
CA ILE A 44 -3.34 7.07 2.58
C ILE A 44 -3.10 5.82 3.40
N ARG A 45 -3.85 4.76 3.09
CA ARG A 45 -3.69 3.45 3.73
C ARG A 45 -3.16 2.43 2.73
N CYS A 46 -2.03 1.80 3.05
CA CYS A 46 -1.58 0.59 2.37
C CYS A 46 -2.03 -0.62 3.17
N GLU A 47 -2.75 -1.53 2.53
CA GLU A 47 -3.34 -2.71 3.19
C GLU A 47 -2.82 -3.96 2.48
N ALA A 48 -2.26 -4.88 3.28
CA ALA A 48 -1.78 -6.18 2.84
C ALA A 48 -2.71 -7.26 3.38
N ILE A 49 -3.17 -8.15 2.50
CA ILE A 49 -4.08 -9.25 2.86
C ILE A 49 -3.31 -10.55 2.66
N HIS A 50 -3.16 -11.33 3.74
CA HIS A 50 -2.48 -12.61 3.70
C HIS A 50 -2.95 -13.52 4.85
N PRO A 51 -3.21 -14.83 4.62
CA PRO A 51 -3.68 -15.74 5.65
C PRO A 51 -2.72 -15.94 6.83
N ALA A 52 -1.45 -15.61 6.67
CA ALA A 52 -0.47 -15.70 7.76
C ALA A 52 -0.56 -14.54 8.76
N TYR A 53 -1.30 -13.46 8.45
CA TYR A 53 -1.53 -12.38 9.40
C TYR A 53 -2.60 -12.79 10.41
N ALA A 54 -2.42 -12.41 11.69
CA ALA A 54 -3.36 -12.76 12.76
C ALA A 54 -4.81 -12.33 12.48
N THR A 55 -4.99 -11.19 11.79
CA THR A 55 -6.28 -10.60 11.42
C THR A 55 -6.61 -10.79 9.94
N MET A 56 -5.90 -11.66 9.20
CA MET A 56 -5.95 -11.83 7.74
C MET A 56 -5.50 -10.60 6.92
N SER A 57 -5.45 -9.42 7.52
CA SER A 57 -4.87 -8.21 6.93
C SER A 57 -3.97 -7.47 7.91
N ALA A 58 -3.03 -6.70 7.37
CA ALA A 58 -2.21 -5.74 8.08
C ALA A 58 -2.19 -4.44 7.27
N ASN A 59 -2.13 -3.28 7.93
CA ASN A 59 -2.10 -2.00 7.24
C ASN A 59 -1.10 -1.01 7.84
N ILE A 60 -0.76 -0.01 7.04
CA ILE A 60 -0.03 1.19 7.48
C ILE A 60 -0.71 2.42 6.89
N GLU A 61 -0.75 3.49 7.67
CA GLU A 61 -1.40 4.74 7.32
C GLU A 61 -0.43 5.91 7.38
N VAL A 62 -0.53 6.82 6.41
CA VAL A 62 0.23 8.07 6.36
C VAL A 62 -0.68 9.22 5.93
N ARG A 63 -0.34 10.46 6.29
CA ARG A 63 -1.04 11.65 5.79
C ARG A 63 -0.47 12.07 4.45
N PHE A 64 -1.34 12.42 3.52
CA PHE A 64 -0.95 12.94 2.22
C PHE A 64 -0.50 14.39 2.36
N ASP A 65 0.82 14.60 2.35
CA ASP A 65 1.43 15.92 2.40
C ASP A 65 1.72 16.40 0.98
N VAL A 66 0.84 17.27 0.49
CA VAL A 66 0.97 17.95 -0.81
C VAL A 66 1.00 19.46 -0.58
N ARG A 67 2.04 20.13 -1.10
CA ARG A 67 2.26 21.58 -0.95
C ARG A 67 1.79 22.36 -2.17
#